data_AF-A0A2K3KWD0-F1
#
_entry.id   AF-A0A2K3KWD0-F1
#
_cell.length_a   1.000
_cell.length_b   1.000
_cell.length_c   1.000
_cell.angle_alpha   90.00
_cell.angle_beta   90.00
_cell.angle_gamma   90.00
#
_symmetry.space_group_name_H-M   'P 1'
#
loop_
_entity.id
_entity.type
_entity.pdbx_description
1 polymer ?
#
loop_
_entity_poly.entity_id
_entity_poly.type
_entity_poly.pdbx_seq_one_letter_code
_entity_poly.pdbx_strand_id
1 'polypeptide(L)'
;RMSMESDTSLFGVIRSPPENLEERGKRPKSESESEPKPELEPEPKSELEPEPKPKPERKPKPAWELKRVNDLTLSDFSMYDDDIKPFGFMCAKFYYRNKAQIQKDNEYEAAIADYKKRSRGLSVYDAITPPRIA
;
A
#
# COMPACT_ATOMS: atom_id res chain seq x y z
N ARG A 1 -39.64 45.49 39.44
CA ARG A 1 -38.44 46.25 39.04
C ARG A 1 -37.26 45.68 39.81
N MET A 2 -36.49 44.77 39.22
CA MET A 2 -35.09 44.50 39.54
C MET A 2 -34.46 43.96 38.24
N SER A 3 -33.63 44.79 37.62
CA SER A 3 -32.65 44.36 36.64
C SER A 3 -31.60 43.53 37.36
N MET A 4 -31.16 42.42 36.76
CA MET A 4 -29.83 41.89 37.04
C MET A 4 -29.09 41.75 35.71
N GLU A 5 -28.11 42.62 35.58
CA GLU A 5 -27.02 42.62 34.62
C GLU A 5 -26.25 41.29 34.64
N SER A 6 -25.89 40.79 33.47
CA SER A 6 -24.95 39.67 33.33
C SER A 6 -23.60 40.24 32.88
N ASP A 7 -22.76 40.53 33.86
CA ASP A 7 -21.34 40.85 33.65
C ASP A 7 -20.56 39.53 33.59
N THR A 8 -19.91 39.23 32.46
CA THR A 8 -18.87 38.19 32.45
C THR A 8 -17.85 38.41 31.33
N SER A 9 -16.80 39.13 31.72
CA SER A 9 -15.41 38.74 31.53
C SER A 9 -14.82 38.80 30.11
N LEU A 10 -14.28 39.99 29.83
CA LEU A 10 -13.23 40.25 28.86
C LEU A 10 -11.91 39.63 29.37
N PHE A 11 -11.43 38.53 28.78
CA PHE A 11 -10.00 38.18 28.83
C PHE A 11 -9.51 37.71 27.47
N GLY A 12 -8.71 38.58 26.84
CA GLY A 12 -7.99 38.28 25.62
C GLY A 12 -6.93 37.20 25.86
N VAL A 13 -6.88 36.20 24.97
CA VAL A 13 -5.69 35.37 24.82
C VAL A 13 -4.78 36.08 23.83
N ILE A 14 -3.87 36.88 24.40
CA ILE A 14 -2.70 37.41 23.70
C ILE A 14 -1.80 36.20 23.40
N ARG A 15 -1.61 35.88 22.11
CA ARG A 15 -0.55 34.94 21.70
C ARG A 15 0.78 35.66 21.82
N SER A 16 1.65 35.21 22.72
CA SER A 16 3.05 35.66 22.76
C SER A 16 3.77 35.22 21.48
N PRO A 17 4.65 36.06 20.90
CA PRO A 17 5.46 35.71 19.74
C PRO A 17 6.50 34.63 20.11
N PRO A 18 6.90 33.74 19.19
CA PRO A 18 8.05 32.88 19.42
C PRO A 18 9.33 33.74 19.46
N GLU A 19 9.96 33.76 20.63
CA GLU A 19 11.30 34.29 20.82
C GLU A 19 12.32 33.42 20.06
N ASN A 20 12.97 34.09 19.10
CA ASN A 20 14.39 34.03 18.75
C ASN A 20 15.21 32.78 19.15
N LEU A 21 15.74 32.08 18.14
CA LEU A 21 17.09 31.53 18.22
C LEU A 21 17.80 31.76 16.88
N GLU A 22 18.23 33.01 16.68
CA GLU A 22 19.25 33.34 15.70
C GLU A 22 20.63 33.02 16.31
N GLU A 23 21.21 31.87 15.99
CA GLU A 23 22.64 31.63 16.21
C GLU A 23 23.38 31.35 14.89
N ARG A 24 23.60 32.46 14.18
CA ARG A 24 24.89 32.93 13.66
C ARG A 24 26.04 31.89 13.57
N GLY A 25 26.39 31.49 12.34
CA GLY A 25 27.63 30.79 12.03
C GLY A 25 28.11 30.90 10.57
N LYS A 26 28.52 32.10 10.15
CA LYS A 26 29.41 32.37 8.99
C LYS A 26 30.70 31.50 9.14
N ARG A 27 31.41 30.94 8.16
CA ARG A 27 31.77 31.25 6.75
C ARG A 27 32.58 30.04 6.17
N PRO A 28 32.86 29.99 4.84
CA PRO A 28 33.53 28.88 4.16
C PRO A 28 35.06 29.01 4.18
N LYS A 29 35.79 27.88 4.09
CA LYS A 29 37.20 27.84 3.69
C LYS A 29 37.39 26.83 2.55
N SER A 30 37.53 27.39 1.37
CA SER A 30 38.26 26.84 0.23
C SER A 30 39.74 26.72 0.55
N GLU A 31 40.36 25.59 0.26
CA GLU A 31 41.75 25.59 -0.21
C GLU A 31 41.91 24.43 -1.19
N SER A 32 42.09 24.82 -2.44
CA SER A 32 42.43 23.96 -3.56
C SER A 32 43.94 23.90 -3.61
N GLU A 33 44.51 22.70 -3.46
CA GLU A 33 45.89 22.45 -3.87
C GLU A 33 45.87 21.29 -4.86
N SER A 34 46.20 21.62 -6.11
CA SER A 34 46.32 20.69 -7.22
C SER A 34 47.80 20.39 -7.41
N GLU A 35 48.21 19.15 -7.22
CA GLU A 35 49.44 18.60 -7.78
C GLU A 35 49.09 17.55 -8.84
N PRO A 36 49.68 17.59 -10.05
CA PRO A 36 49.43 16.61 -11.10
C PRO A 36 50.57 15.57 -11.22
N LYS A 37 50.19 14.32 -11.53
CA LYS A 37 50.85 13.28 -12.38
C LYS A 37 50.71 11.86 -11.80
N PRO A 38 50.86 10.77 -12.58
CA PRO A 38 51.00 10.63 -14.04
C PRO A 38 49.96 9.68 -14.68
N GLU A 39 49.91 9.71 -16.01
CA GLU A 39 49.21 8.78 -16.91
C GLU A 39 49.39 7.30 -16.51
N LEU A 40 48.28 6.58 -16.40
CA LEU A 40 48.25 5.13 -16.51
C LEU A 40 47.51 4.80 -17.81
N GLU A 41 48.23 4.15 -18.73
CA GLU A 41 47.70 3.60 -19.97
C GLU A 41 46.45 2.75 -19.72
N PRO A 42 45.40 2.86 -20.54
CA PRO A 42 44.27 1.93 -20.43
C PRO A 42 44.71 0.58 -21.00
N GLU A 43 44.93 -0.41 -20.12
CA GLU A 43 44.95 -1.81 -20.53
C GLU A 43 43.61 -2.16 -21.22
N PRO A 44 43.64 -3.01 -22.27
CA PRO A 44 42.43 -3.40 -22.98
C PRO A 44 41.54 -4.18 -22.02
N LYS A 45 40.40 -3.60 -21.67
CA LYS A 45 39.32 -4.33 -21.01
C LYS A 45 38.90 -5.45 -21.97
N SER A 46 39.30 -6.69 -21.66
CA SER A 46 38.65 -7.87 -22.22
C SER A 46 37.16 -7.72 -21.98
N GLU A 47 36.42 -7.39 -23.04
CA GLU A 47 34.98 -7.60 -23.11
C GLU A 47 34.75 -9.10 -22.97
N LEU A 48 34.56 -9.54 -21.73
CA LEU A 48 33.92 -10.81 -21.46
C LEU A 48 32.52 -10.71 -22.04
N GLU A 49 32.27 -11.42 -23.15
CA GLU A 49 30.92 -11.66 -23.63
C GLU A 49 30.05 -12.10 -22.45
N PRO A 50 28.91 -11.43 -22.20
CA PRO A 50 28.04 -11.84 -21.10
C PRO A 50 27.53 -13.25 -21.38
N GLU A 51 27.85 -14.19 -20.49
CA GLU A 51 27.29 -15.54 -20.54
C GLU A 51 25.77 -15.48 -20.72
N PRO A 52 25.19 -16.34 -21.58
CA PRO A 52 23.76 -16.32 -21.84
C PRO A 52 23.00 -16.58 -20.54
N LYS A 53 22.27 -15.56 -20.07
CA LYS A 53 21.42 -15.65 -18.89
C LYS A 53 20.51 -16.87 -19.01
N PRO A 54 20.39 -17.70 -17.96
CA PRO A 54 19.54 -18.89 -18.00
C PRO A 54 18.12 -18.48 -18.36
N LYS A 55 17.56 -19.13 -19.40
CA LYS A 55 16.16 -18.91 -19.81
C LYS A 55 15.26 -19.28 -18.62
N PRO A 56 14.27 -18.45 -18.26
CA PRO A 56 13.37 -18.78 -17.16
C PRO A 56 12.64 -20.09 -17.46
N GLU A 57 12.83 -21.08 -16.59
CA GLU A 57 12.10 -22.34 -16.65
C GLU A 57 10.60 -22.04 -16.55
N ARG A 58 9.84 -22.47 -17.56
CA ARG A 58 8.39 -22.28 -17.57
C ARG A 58 7.77 -23.25 -16.58
N LYS A 59 7.09 -22.73 -15.57
CA LYS A 59 6.27 -23.57 -14.67
C LYS A 59 5.25 -24.35 -15.52
N PRO A 60 5.04 -25.64 -15.24
CA PRO A 60 4.02 -26.43 -15.92
C PRO A 60 2.66 -25.79 -15.68
N LYS A 61 1.88 -25.66 -16.75
CA LYS A 61 0.50 -25.17 -16.67
C LYS A 61 -0.38 -26.22 -16.00
N PRO A 62 -1.36 -25.81 -15.18
CA PRO A 62 -2.32 -26.75 -14.60
C PRO A 62 -3.18 -27.39 -15.69
N ALA A 63 -3.56 -28.65 -15.48
CA ALA A 63 -4.27 -29.44 -16.50
C ALA A 63 -5.61 -28.86 -16.93
N TRP A 64 -6.28 -28.10 -16.05
CA TRP A 64 -7.58 -27.49 -16.34
C TRP A 64 -7.49 -26.38 -17.40
N GLU A 65 -6.34 -25.71 -17.56
CA GLU A 65 -6.14 -24.69 -18.61
C GLU A 65 -6.22 -25.24 -20.03
N LEU A 66 -6.07 -26.56 -20.19
CA LEU A 66 -6.15 -27.24 -21.48
C LEU A 66 -7.57 -27.72 -21.80
N LYS A 67 -8.49 -27.70 -20.82
CA LYS A 67 -9.87 -28.12 -21.01
C LYS A 67 -10.70 -26.98 -21.59
N ARG A 68 -11.76 -27.32 -22.34
CA ARG A 68 -12.76 -26.33 -22.74
C ARG A 68 -13.56 -25.90 -21.53
N VAL A 69 -13.97 -24.63 -21.49
CA VAL A 69 -14.72 -24.04 -20.37
C VAL A 69 -15.98 -24.84 -20.00
N ASN A 70 -16.68 -25.41 -20.99
CA ASN A 70 -17.89 -26.21 -20.78
C ASN A 70 -17.62 -27.56 -20.09
N ASP A 71 -16.42 -28.10 -20.28
CA ASP A 71 -15.97 -29.38 -19.76
C ASP A 71 -15.36 -29.24 -18.35
N LEU A 72 -15.19 -28.01 -17.85
CA LEU A 72 -14.70 -27.74 -16.51
C LEU A 72 -15.73 -28.12 -15.43
N THR A 73 -15.21 -28.59 -14.31
CA THR A 73 -15.97 -28.86 -13.07
C THR A 73 -15.28 -28.22 -11.87
N LEU A 74 -15.98 -28.14 -10.73
CA LEU A 74 -15.39 -27.61 -9.49
C LEU A 74 -14.17 -28.42 -9.02
N SER A 75 -14.15 -29.73 -9.25
CA SER A 75 -13.04 -30.60 -8.87
C SER A 75 -11.74 -30.31 -9.62
N ASP A 76 -11.82 -29.67 -10.80
CA ASP A 76 -10.63 -29.27 -11.55
C ASP A 76 -9.81 -28.19 -10.83
N PHE A 77 -10.44 -27.49 -9.87
CA PHE A 77 -9.84 -26.40 -9.10
C PHE A 77 -9.50 -26.81 -7.66
N SER A 78 -9.76 -28.05 -7.25
CA SER A 78 -9.52 -28.48 -5.86
C SER A 78 -8.06 -28.36 -5.42
N MET A 79 -7.12 -28.36 -6.38
CA MET A 79 -5.70 -28.09 -6.12
C MET A 79 -5.42 -26.71 -5.49
N TYR A 80 -6.38 -25.78 -5.57
CA TYR A 80 -6.27 -24.45 -4.98
C TYR A 80 -6.99 -24.31 -3.64
N ASP A 81 -7.70 -25.35 -3.16
CA ASP A 81 -8.60 -25.24 -2.01
C ASP A 81 -7.88 -24.72 -0.77
N ASP A 82 -6.65 -25.20 -0.54
CA ASP A 82 -5.82 -24.85 0.62
C ASP A 82 -4.76 -23.77 0.32
N ASP A 83 -4.81 -23.15 -0.86
CA ASP A 83 -3.90 -22.05 -1.17
C ASP A 83 -4.16 -20.86 -0.25
N ILE A 84 -3.08 -20.33 0.33
CA ILE A 84 -3.11 -19.15 1.21
C ILE A 84 -3.60 -17.91 0.43
N LYS A 85 -3.31 -17.86 -0.87
CA LYS A 85 -3.69 -16.73 -1.72
C LYS A 85 -5.16 -16.86 -2.11
N PRO A 86 -5.99 -15.82 -1.90
CA PRO A 86 -7.36 -15.80 -2.40
C PRO A 86 -7.39 -16.02 -3.92
N PHE A 87 -8.18 -17.00 -4.34
CA PHE A 87 -8.35 -17.37 -5.75
C PHE A 87 -9.82 -17.69 -6.03
N GLY A 88 -10.30 -17.17 -7.15
CA GLY A 88 -11.64 -17.46 -7.66
C GLY A 88 -11.61 -17.57 -9.18
N PHE A 89 -12.47 -18.43 -9.71
CA PHE A 89 -12.66 -18.62 -11.15
C PHE A 89 -14.15 -18.62 -11.46
N MET A 90 -14.55 -17.81 -12.45
CA MET A 90 -15.94 -17.67 -12.86
C MET A 90 -16.10 -18.03 -14.32
N CYS A 91 -17.12 -18.83 -14.63
CA CYS A 91 -17.60 -19.05 -15.98
C CYS A 91 -19.14 -19.04 -16.00
N ALA A 92 -19.74 -19.22 -17.18
CA ALA A 92 -21.19 -19.24 -17.32
C ALA A 92 -21.87 -20.38 -16.52
N LYS A 93 -21.14 -21.45 -16.20
CA LYS A 93 -21.67 -22.66 -15.55
C LYS A 93 -21.58 -22.62 -14.03
N PHE A 94 -20.52 -22.02 -13.48
CA PHE A 94 -20.29 -21.98 -12.03
C PHE A 94 -19.30 -20.87 -11.63
N TYR A 95 -19.27 -20.62 -10.32
CA TYR A 95 -18.26 -19.78 -9.67
C TYR A 95 -17.52 -20.61 -8.61
N TYR A 96 -16.23 -20.81 -8.82
CA TYR A 96 -15.33 -21.43 -7.86
C TYR A 96 -14.64 -20.36 -7.02
N ARG A 97 -14.52 -20.62 -5.71
CA ARG A 97 -13.72 -19.84 -4.76
C ARG A 97 -12.97 -20.82 -3.87
N ASN A 98 -11.67 -20.60 -3.68
CA ASN A 98 -10.91 -21.37 -2.70
C ASN A 98 -11.21 -20.91 -1.27
N LYS A 99 -10.70 -21.65 -0.28
CA LYS A 99 -10.96 -21.36 1.15
C LYS A 99 -10.49 -19.96 1.55
N ALA A 100 -9.33 -19.52 1.06
CA ALA A 100 -8.82 -18.17 1.34
C ALA A 100 -9.72 -17.06 0.79
N GLN A 101 -10.28 -17.24 -0.42
CA GLN A 101 -11.24 -16.28 -0.98
C GLN A 101 -12.56 -16.28 -0.21
N ILE A 102 -13.07 -17.46 0.18
CA ILE A 102 -14.29 -17.56 0.99
C ILE A 102 -14.09 -16.84 2.33
N GLN A 103 -12.94 -17.05 2.99
CA GLN A 103 -12.62 -16.38 4.24
C GLN A 103 -12.55 -14.86 4.08
N LYS A 104 -11.86 -14.38 3.04
CA LYS A 104 -11.78 -12.96 2.71
C LYS A 104 -13.16 -12.33 2.48
N ASP A 105 -14.03 -13.03 1.75
CA ASP A 105 -15.40 -12.57 1.50
C ASP A 105 -16.19 -12.46 2.82
N ASN A 106 -16.08 -13.46 3.70
CA ASN A 106 -16.76 -13.46 5.00
C ASN A 106 -16.27 -12.31 5.91
N GLU A 107 -14.97 -12.07 5.96
CA GLU A 107 -14.38 -10.97 6.74
C GLU A 107 -14.84 -9.61 6.23
N TYR A 108 -14.91 -9.45 4.90
CA TYR A 108 -15.42 -8.25 4.28
C TYR A 108 -16.91 -8.03 4.59
N GLU A 109 -17.74 -9.08 4.49
CA GLU A 109 -19.16 -9.00 4.85
C GLU A 109 -19.34 -8.60 6.32
N ALA A 110 -18.56 -9.18 7.23
CA ALA A 110 -18.57 -8.82 8.64
C ALA A 110 -18.16 -7.35 8.85
N ALA A 111 -17.11 -6.88 8.17
CA ALA A 111 -16.65 -5.50 8.25
C ALA A 111 -17.70 -4.51 7.73
N ILE A 112 -18.40 -4.85 6.64
CA ILE A 112 -19.49 -4.03 6.10
C ILE A 112 -20.69 -4.01 7.05
N ALA A 113 -21.04 -5.14 7.67
CA ALA A 113 -22.12 -5.20 8.64
C ALA A 113 -21.83 -4.34 9.88
N ASP A 114 -20.60 -4.44 10.40
CA ASP A 114 -20.14 -3.62 11.53
C ASP A 114 -20.10 -2.13 11.16
N TYR A 115 -19.56 -1.79 9.99
CA TYR A 115 -19.60 -0.41 9.47
C TYR A 115 -21.03 0.13 9.41
N LYS A 116 -21.96 -0.62 8.80
CA LYS A 116 -23.37 -0.23 8.71
C LYS A 116 -24.02 -0.08 10.08
N LYS A 117 -23.58 -0.82 11.10
CA LYS A 117 -24.07 -0.69 12.47
C LYS A 117 -23.56 0.60 13.10
N ARG A 118 -22.25 0.86 13.00
CA ARG A 118 -21.60 2.04 13.58
C ARG A 118 -21.98 3.34 12.87
N SER A 119 -22.31 3.29 11.58
CA SER A 119 -22.65 4.47 10.80
C SER A 119 -24.11 4.93 10.99
N ARG A 120 -24.95 4.15 11.67
CA ARG A 120 -26.36 4.50 11.89
C ARG A 120 -26.47 5.71 12.80
N GLY A 121 -27.19 6.73 12.33
CA GLY A 121 -27.44 7.95 13.11
C GLY A 121 -26.25 8.89 13.20
N LEU A 122 -25.14 8.63 12.49
CA LEU A 122 -24.06 9.59 12.37
C LEU A 122 -24.45 10.74 11.44
N SER A 123 -24.03 11.94 11.82
CA SER A 123 -24.05 13.12 10.95
C SER A 123 -23.11 12.92 9.77
N VAL A 124 -23.34 13.65 8.68
CA VAL A 124 -22.45 13.67 7.51
C VAL A 124 -21.03 14.11 7.90
N TYR A 125 -20.90 14.97 8.92
CA TYR A 125 -19.61 15.46 9.42
C TYR A 125 -18.86 14.45 10.30
N ASP A 126 -19.55 13.44 10.84
CA ASP A 126 -18.99 12.41 11.72
C ASP A 126 -18.87 11.06 10.99
N ALA A 127 -18.90 11.06 9.66
CA ALA A 127 -18.88 9.84 8.87
C ALA A 127 -17.58 9.04 9.09
N ILE A 128 -17.75 7.80 9.54
CA ILE A 128 -16.66 6.81 9.59
C ILE A 128 -16.30 6.31 8.20
N THR A 129 -15.05 5.92 8.02
CA THR A 129 -14.57 5.40 6.73
C THR A 129 -15.12 3.98 6.49
N PRO A 130 -15.67 3.68 5.30
CA PRO A 130 -16.07 2.32 4.95
C PRO A 130 -14.84 1.40 4.86
N PRO A 131 -15.00 0.09 5.10
CA PRO A 131 -13.91 -0.87 4.94
C PRO A 131 -13.41 -0.85 3.49
N ARG A 132 -12.09 -0.90 3.32
CA ARG A 132 -11.46 -0.87 1.99
C ARG A 132 -11.59 -2.24 1.33
N ILE A 133 -11.96 -2.25 0.05
CA ILE A 133 -11.92 -3.43 -0.80
C ILE A 133 -10.48 -3.55 -1.32
N ALA A 134 -9.79 -4.64 -0.96
CA ALA A 134 -8.45 -4.97 -1.44
C ALA A 134 -8.50 -6.06 -2.52
#